data_AF-A0ABD1BBZ6-F1
#
_entry.id   AF-A0ABD1BBZ6-F1
#
_cell.length_a   1.000
_cell.length_b   1.000
_cell.length_c   1.000
_cell.angle_alpha   90.00
_cell.angle_beta   90.00
_cell.angle_gamma   90.00
#
_symmetry.space_group_name_H-M   'P 1'
#
loop_
_entity.id
_entity.type
_entity.pdbx_description
1 polymer ?
#
loop_
_entity_poly.entity_id
_entity_poly.type
_entity_poly.pdbx_seq_one_letter_code
_entity_poly.pdbx_strand_id
1 'polypeptide(L)'
;MKSIGDGASTRVWLDNWVCVDRPRRPVNKETRINLRLMVADLISPRGSWDVERLNELFPRADVNRIMSFPPNRSMADEWIWAYSKDGKYTVKSGSWLCAQLVCVPKPVSAATQRTNMLKERL
;
A
#
# COMPACT_ATOMS: atom_id res chain seq x y z
N MET A 1 -2.52 -0.04 3.32
CA MET A 1 -1.12 0.43 3.42
C MET A 1 -0.94 1.04 4.80
N LYS A 2 0.29 1.35 5.22
CA LYS A 2 0.49 2.21 6.39
C LYS A 2 0.49 3.69 5.97
N SER A 3 -0.26 4.52 6.69
CA SER A 3 -0.07 5.96 6.74
C SER A 3 1.16 6.24 7.58
N ILE A 4 2.05 7.11 7.10
CA ILE A 4 3.29 7.40 7.81
C ILE A 4 3.06 8.53 8.81
N GLY A 5 3.20 8.19 10.08
CA GLY A 5 3.24 9.15 11.18
C GLY A 5 4.68 9.53 11.45
N ASP A 6 5.22 9.03 12.56
CA ASP A 6 6.63 9.13 12.95
C ASP A 6 7.56 8.18 12.17
N GLY A 7 7.01 7.21 11.43
CA GLY A 7 7.77 6.22 10.66
C GLY A 7 8.50 5.19 11.52
N ALA A 8 8.32 5.19 12.84
CA ALA A 8 9.09 4.38 13.79
C ALA A 8 8.66 2.91 13.80
N SER A 9 7.49 2.59 13.24
CA SER A 9 6.98 1.22 13.18
C SER A 9 6.98 0.63 11.76
N THR A 10 7.45 1.40 10.77
CA THR A 10 7.38 1.03 9.35
C THR A 10 8.77 0.75 8.81
N ARG A 11 8.98 -0.48 8.33
CA ARG A 11 10.26 -0.91 7.73
C ARG A 11 10.24 -0.61 6.24
N VAL A 12 11.25 0.11 5.75
CA VAL A 12 11.29 0.63 4.39
C VAL A 12 11.11 -0.48 3.34
N TRP A 13 11.80 -1.61 3.52
CA TRP A 13 11.90 -2.66 2.50
C TRP A 13 10.94 -3.84 2.72
N LEU A 14 10.34 -3.94 3.90
CA LEU A 14 9.51 -5.10 4.29
C LEU A 14 8.02 -4.78 4.31
N ASP A 15 7.65 -3.53 4.57
CA ASP A 15 6.26 -3.13 4.68
C ASP A 15 5.74 -2.50 3.36
N ASN A 16 4.44 -2.64 3.09
CA ASN A 16 3.80 -2.06 1.90
C ASN A 16 3.25 -0.66 2.22
N TRP A 17 4.13 0.33 2.21
CA TRP A 17 3.83 1.70 2.62
C TRP A 17 3.87 2.73 1.48
N VAL A 18 4.27 2.34 0.27
CA VAL A 18 4.20 3.19 -0.93
C VAL A 18 3.01 2.78 -1.78
N CYS A 19 2.19 3.75 -2.20
CA CYS A 19 1.04 3.50 -3.08
C CYS A 19 1.34 3.99 -4.51
N VAL A 20 1.14 3.12 -5.49
CA VAL A 20 1.07 3.49 -6.91
C VAL A 20 -0.37 3.32 -7.37
N ASP A 21 -0.71 2.08 -7.71
CA ASP A 21 -2.08 1.62 -7.95
C ASP A 21 -2.53 0.67 -6.84
N ARG A 22 -1.56 0.01 -6.20
CA ARG A 22 -1.72 -0.87 -5.05
C ARG A 22 -0.59 -0.63 -4.05
N PRO A 23 -0.83 -0.85 -2.75
CA PRO A 23 0.22 -0.80 -1.74
C PRO A 23 1.35 -1.77 -2.06
N ARG A 24 2.58 -1.29 -2.08
CA ARG A 24 3.78 -2.10 -2.25
C ARG A 24 4.96 -1.53 -1.47
N ARG A 25 6.02 -2.33 -1.34
CA ARG A 25 7.34 -1.84 -0.95
C ARG A 25 7.93 -0.96 -2.07
N PRO A 26 8.76 0.03 -1.74
CA PRO A 26 9.50 0.82 -2.72
C PRO A 26 10.48 -0.03 -3.52
N VAL A 27 10.82 0.45 -4.72
CA VAL A 27 11.90 -0.11 -5.54
C VAL A 27 13.22 0.41 -4.97
N ASN A 28 14.15 -0.49 -4.71
CA ASN A 28 15.49 -0.14 -4.28
C ASN A 28 16.37 0.22 -5.50
N LYS A 29 17.18 1.27 -5.37
CA LYS A 29 18.18 1.68 -6.35
C LYS A 29 19.54 1.01 -6.15
N GLU A 30 19.88 0.62 -4.92
CA GLU A 30 21.17 0.04 -4.56
C GLU A 30 21.21 -1.50 -4.71
N THR A 31 22.41 -2.09 -4.71
CA THR A 31 22.56 -3.57 -4.74
C THR A 31 22.40 -4.21 -3.37
N ARG A 32 22.73 -3.48 -2.30
CA ARG A 32 22.64 -3.95 -0.90
C ARG A 32 21.60 -3.11 -0.17
N ILE A 33 20.82 -3.74 0.70
CA ILE A 33 19.81 -3.04 1.52
C ILE A 33 20.05 -3.31 3.00
N ASN A 34 19.83 -2.26 3.80
CA ASN A 34 19.69 -2.40 5.24
C ASN A 34 18.23 -2.76 5.57
N LEU A 35 17.96 -4.01 5.93
CA LEU A 35 16.62 -4.47 6.31
C LEU A 35 16.08 -3.84 7.62
N ARG A 36 16.96 -3.24 8.42
CA ARG A 36 16.58 -2.51 9.65
C ARG A 36 16.26 -1.04 9.40
N LEU A 37 16.39 -0.56 8.16
CA LEU A 37 16.07 0.83 7.80
C LEU A 37 14.57 1.10 8.04
N MET A 38 14.29 2.08 8.88
CA MET A 38 12.93 2.51 9.21
C MET A 38 12.55 3.72 8.37
N VAL A 39 11.24 3.93 8.19
CA VAL A 39 10.75 5.14 7.50
C VAL A 39 11.10 6.39 8.30
N ALA A 40 11.20 6.29 9.63
CA ALA A 40 11.70 7.35 10.49
C ALA A 40 13.08 7.89 10.06
N ASP A 41 13.96 7.04 9.55
CA ASP A 41 15.31 7.41 9.09
C ASP A 41 15.27 8.21 7.77
N LEU A 42 14.12 8.27 7.11
CA LEU A 42 13.88 9.05 5.89
C LEU A 42 13.22 10.40 6.18
N ILE A 43 12.93 10.69 7.45
CA ILE A 43 12.26 11.92 7.90
C ILE A 43 13.31 12.84 8.50
N SER A 44 13.39 14.05 7.97
CA SER A 44 14.29 15.09 8.48
C SER A 44 13.90 15.52 9.90
N PRO A 45 14.83 16.12 10.67
CA PRO A 45 14.53 16.69 11.98
C PRO A 45 13.40 17.73 11.97
N ARG A 46 13.13 18.35 10.81
CA ARG A 46 12.05 19.34 10.60
C ARG A 46 10.67 18.71 10.43
N GLY A 47 10.58 17.38 10.34
CA GLY A 47 9.31 16.66 10.16
C GLY A 47 8.83 16.54 8.72
N SER A 48 9.64 16.94 7.75
CA SER A 48 9.43 16.67 6.32
C SER A 48 10.31 15.52 5.85
N TRP A 49 10.01 14.95 4.69
CA TRP A 49 10.91 14.00 4.03
C TRP A 49 12.32 14.56 3.83
N ASP A 50 13.33 13.72 4.06
CA ASP A 50 14.71 13.98 3.68
C ASP A 50 14.91 13.66 2.20
N VAL A 51 14.78 14.68 1.37
CA VAL A 51 14.80 14.54 -0.10
C VAL A 51 16.14 14.03 -0.62
N GLU A 52 17.25 14.42 0.02
CA GLU A 52 18.58 13.94 -0.36
C GLU A 52 18.65 12.42 -0.13
N ARG A 53 18.26 11.98 1.07
CA ARG A 53 18.24 10.56 1.42
C ARG A 53 17.30 9.74 0.55
N LEU A 54 16.14 10.29 0.19
CA LEU A 54 15.21 9.63 -0.72
C LEU A 54 15.82 9.43 -2.12
N ASN A 55 16.52 10.42 -2.66
CA ASN A 55 17.13 10.34 -4.00
C ASN A 55 18.32 9.37 -4.08
N GLU A 56 18.99 9.15 -2.95
CA GLU A 56 20.04 8.12 -2.82
C GLU A 56 19.45 6.71 -2.91
N LEU A 57 18.38 6.44 -2.16
CA LEU A 57 17.85 5.09 -1.95
C LEU A 57 16.85 4.64 -3.02
N PHE A 58 16.07 5.57 -3.58
CA PHE A 58 14.95 5.26 -4.44
C PHE A 58 15.12 5.83 -5.85
N PRO A 59 14.56 5.17 -6.88
CA PRO A 59 14.43 5.78 -8.20
C PRO A 59 13.44 6.96 -8.13
N ARG A 60 13.65 7.96 -9.01
CA ARG A 60 12.88 9.22 -9.03
C ARG A 60 11.36 9.02 -9.05
N ALA A 61 10.87 7.96 -9.68
CA ALA A 61 9.45 7.62 -9.71
C ALA A 61 8.88 7.29 -8.32
N ASP A 62 9.65 6.65 -7.44
CA ASP A 62 9.23 6.34 -6.07
C ASP A 62 9.45 7.53 -5.14
N VAL A 63 10.51 8.31 -5.35
CA VAL A 63 10.73 9.59 -4.63
C VAL A 63 9.52 10.51 -4.79
N ASN A 64 9.04 10.70 -6.03
CA ASN A 64 7.88 11.55 -6.31
C ASN A 64 6.61 11.07 -5.59
N ARG A 65 6.44 9.76 -5.42
CA ARG A 65 5.28 9.18 -4.74
C ARG A 65 5.38 9.27 -3.23
N ILE A 66 6.56 9.04 -2.67
CA ILE A 66 6.79 9.22 -1.23
C ILE A 66 6.54 10.69 -0.87
N MET A 67 7.06 11.63 -1.68
CA MET A 67 6.83 13.06 -1.46
C MET A 67 5.38 13.51 -1.62
N SER A 68 4.50 12.74 -2.27
CA SER A 68 3.10 13.15 -2.47
C SER A 68 2.25 13.02 -1.20
N PHE A 69 2.73 12.34 -0.17
CA PHE A 69 2.08 12.26 1.14
C PHE A 69 3.09 12.66 2.23
N PRO A 70 2.85 13.73 3.00
CA PRO A 70 3.76 14.13 4.06
C PRO A 70 3.66 13.17 5.26
N PRO A 71 4.77 12.93 5.99
CA PRO A 71 4.72 12.24 7.26
C PRO A 71 4.12 13.15 8.35
N ASN A 72 3.56 12.56 9.40
CA ASN A 72 3.07 13.30 10.56
C ASN A 72 3.72 12.80 11.85
N ARG A 73 4.85 13.41 12.24
CA ARG A 73 5.62 13.02 13.43
C ARG A 73 4.87 13.12 14.76
N SER A 74 3.73 13.81 14.79
CA SER A 74 2.88 13.91 15.99
C SER A 74 1.97 12.69 16.16
N MET A 75 1.93 11.78 15.19
CA MET A 75 1.10 10.57 15.20
C MET A 75 1.96 9.33 15.01
N ALA A 76 1.50 8.20 15.53
CA ALA A 76 2.08 6.90 15.20
C ALA A 76 1.67 6.50 13.78
N ASP A 77 2.43 5.59 13.16
CA ASP A 77 2.00 4.99 11.90
C ASP A 77 0.71 4.18 12.09
N GLU A 78 -0.22 4.29 11.13
CA GLU A 78 -1.53 3.63 11.21
C GLU A 78 -1.87 2.88 9.93
N TRP A 79 -2.66 1.81 10.07
CA TRP A 79 -3.18 1.09 8.91
C TRP A 79 -4.34 1.85 8.27
N ILE A 80 -4.22 2.12 6.97
CA ILE A 80 -5.24 2.79 6.17
C ILE A 80 -5.64 1.98 4.95
N TRP A 81 -6.89 2.20 4.52
CA TRP A 81 -7.41 1.72 3.26
C TRP A 81 -6.87 2.56 2.11
N ALA A 82 -5.89 2.02 1.39
CA ALA A 82 -5.18 2.74 0.33
C ALA A 82 -6.07 3.13 -0.87
N TYR A 83 -7.25 2.55 -0.99
CA TYR A 83 -8.22 2.80 -2.06
C TYR A 83 -9.30 3.81 -1.64
N SER A 84 -9.05 4.58 -0.58
CA SER A 84 -9.85 5.75 -0.22
C SER A 84 -8.95 6.95 0.08
N LYS A 85 -9.43 8.16 -0.24
CA LYS A 85 -8.70 9.42 -0.03
C LYS A 85 -8.49 9.75 1.45
N ASP A 86 -9.46 9.39 2.29
CA ASP A 86 -9.43 9.60 3.74
C ASP A 86 -8.84 8.41 4.50
N GLY A 87 -8.34 7.39 3.79
CA GLY A 87 -7.81 6.18 4.38
C GLY A 87 -8.85 5.26 5.03
N LYS A 88 -10.15 5.58 4.94
CA LYS A 88 -11.22 4.77 5.54
C LYS A 88 -11.78 3.76 4.57
N TYR A 89 -12.09 2.58 5.08
CA TYR A 89 -12.81 1.59 4.30
C TYR A 89 -14.28 1.99 4.15
N THR A 90 -14.80 1.88 2.94
CA THR A 90 -16.25 1.95 2.65
C THR A 90 -16.66 0.80 1.75
N VAL A 91 -17.90 0.32 1.87
CA VAL A 91 -18.47 -0.70 0.97
C VAL A 91 -18.30 -0.31 -0.50
N LYS A 92 -18.48 0.99 -0.82
CA LYS A 92 -18.25 1.53 -2.16
C LYS A 92 -16.81 1.33 -2.64
N SER A 93 -15.82 1.68 -1.82
CA SER A 93 -14.41 1.50 -2.17
C SER A 93 -14.00 0.04 -2.31
N GLY A 94 -14.54 -0.85 -1.45
CA GLY A 94 -14.32 -2.30 -1.56
C GLY A 94 -14.95 -2.89 -2.82
N SER A 95 -16.20 -2.50 -3.13
CA SER A 95 -16.90 -2.94 -4.34
C SER A 95 -16.19 -2.47 -5.61
N TRP A 96 -15.78 -1.20 -5.66
CA TRP A 96 -14.99 -0.65 -6.78
C TRP A 96 -13.69 -1.43 -6.98
N LEU A 97 -12.96 -1.72 -5.91
CA LEU A 97 -11.74 -2.52 -5.98
C LEU A 97 -12.02 -3.93 -6.51
N CYS A 98 -13.05 -4.60 -5.99
CA CYS A 98 -13.46 -5.92 -6.48
C CYS A 98 -13.74 -5.91 -7.99
N ALA A 99 -14.50 -4.92 -8.49
CA ALA A 99 -14.79 -4.81 -9.91
C ALA A 99 -13.50 -4.63 -10.76
N GLN A 100 -12.52 -3.88 -10.27
CA GLN A 100 -11.24 -3.71 -10.95
C GLN A 100 -10.36 -4.97 -10.93
N LEU A 101 -10.41 -5.75 -9.87
CA LEU A 101 -9.63 -6.98 -9.72
C LEU A 101 -10.22 -8.18 -10.50
N VAL A 102 -11.52 -8.15 -10.82
CA VAL A 102 -12.26 -9.27 -11.40
C VAL A 102 -12.18 -9.36 -12.94
N CYS A 103 -11.29 -8.62 -13.61
CA CYS A 103 -11.06 -8.76 -15.07
C CYS A 103 -10.26 -10.02 -15.49
N VAL A 104 -10.32 -11.11 -14.71
CA VAL A 104 -10.05 -12.47 -15.20
C VAL A 104 -11.18 -13.36 -14.69
N PRO A 105 -12.22 -13.65 -15.50
CA PRO A 105 -13.13 -14.73 -15.16
C PRO A 105 -12.30 -16.01 -15.09
N LYS A 106 -12.07 -16.52 -13.88
CA LYS A 106 -11.61 -17.90 -13.73
C LYS A 106 -12.71 -18.77 -14.36
N PRO A 107 -12.41 -19.63 -15.34
CA PRO A 107 -13.43 -20.51 -15.88
C PRO A 107 -14.04 -21.29 -14.72
N VAL A 108 -15.35 -21.11 -14.54
CA VAL A 108 -16.12 -21.85 -13.54
C VAL A 108 -15.97 -23.32 -13.91
N SER A 109 -15.25 -24.10 -13.09
CA SER A 109 -15.13 -25.52 -13.34
C SER A 109 -16.51 -26.17 -13.23
N ALA A 110 -16.81 -27.13 -14.10
CA ALA A 110 -18.10 -27.83 -14.18
C ALA A 110 -18.56 -28.48 -12.86
N ALA A 111 -17.67 -28.64 -11.86
CA ALA A 111 -18.01 -29.19 -10.55
C ALA A 111 -18.95 -28.29 -9.72
N THR A 112 -18.99 -26.98 -9.96
CA THR A 112 -19.79 -26.04 -9.15
C THR A 112 -21.24 -25.87 -9.63
N GLN A 113 -21.60 -26.35 -10.82
CA GLN A 113 -22.96 -26.21 -11.37
C GLN A 113 -24.01 -27.10 -10.68
N ARG A 114 -23.60 -28.12 -9.92
CA ARG A 114 -24.54 -29.13 -9.38
C ARG A 114 -25.42 -28.66 -8.20
N THR A 115 -25.13 -27.53 -7.56
CA THR A 115 -25.84 -27.15 -6.32
C THR A 115 -27.06 -26.24 -6.51
N ASN A 116 -27.31 -25.71 -7.71
CA ASN A 116 -28.41 -24.75 -7.91
C ASN A 116 -29.71 -25.37 -8.41
N MET A 117 -29.77 -26.68 -8.70
CA MET A 117 -31.00 -27.33 -9.20
C MET A 117 -31.92 -27.88 -8.10
N LEU A 118 -31.53 -27.79 -6.82
CA LEU A 118 -32.34 -28.30 -5.69
C LEU A 118 -33.16 -27.22 -4.98
N LYS A 119 -33.01 -25.93 -5.34
CA LYS A 119 -33.79 -24.83 -4.75
C LYS A 119 -35.03 -24.42 -5.54
N GLU A 120 -35.26 -25.00 -6.72
CA GLU A 120 -36.43 -24.67 -7.56
C GLU A 120 -37.58 -25.70 -7.44
N ARG A 121 -37.51 -26.64 -6.48
CA ARG A 121 -38.54 -27.68 -6.29
C ARG A 121 -39.03 -27.86 -4.84
N LEU A 122 -39.03 -26.80 -4.05
CA LEU A 122 -39.81 -26.73 -2.80
C LEU A 122 -40.55 -25.40 -2.71
#